data_AF-A0A2T7Q6Y5-F1
#
_entry.id   AF-A0A2T7Q6Y5-F1
#
_cell.length_a   1.000
_cell.length_b   1.000
_cell.length_c   1.000
_cell.angle_alpha   90.00
_cell.angle_beta   90.00
_cell.angle_gamma   90.00
#
_symmetry.space_group_name_H-M   'P 1'
#
loop_
_entity.id
_entity.type
_entity.pdbx_description
1 polymer ?
#
loop_
_entity_poly.entity_id
_entity_poly.type
_entity_poly.pdbx_seq_one_letter_code
_entity_poly.pdbx_strand_id
1 'polypeptide(L)'
;MKKTSTKKGVQRKPQPVLKWQTGDYERHAEFKFVLPYQFLLLCRLVDKTPEDIILDFADNLSCDTWDREGRDEAKEHLINYFIAHGYGQHHYSEQDIREMFKEMDALGLLFPKHGKTKLVDLYTNWRDKHLTHFFKKWFKKPGRKLSKKELA
;
A
#
# COMPACT_ATOMS: atom_id res chain seq x y z
N MET A 1 28.20 -9.02 43.93
CA MET A 1 27.77 -8.29 42.71
C MET A 1 27.02 -9.24 41.78
N LYS A 2 25.70 -9.12 41.66
CA LYS A 2 24.89 -9.92 40.73
C LYS A 2 24.84 -9.20 39.38
N LYS A 3 25.42 -9.81 38.34
CA LYS A 3 25.31 -9.33 36.95
C LYS A 3 23.88 -9.58 36.46
N THR A 4 23.09 -8.54 36.28
CA THR A 4 21.82 -8.60 35.55
C THR A 4 22.12 -8.66 34.06
N SER A 5 21.90 -9.83 33.48
CA SER A 5 21.94 -10.06 32.03
C SER A 5 20.68 -9.45 31.41
N THR A 6 20.80 -8.27 30.81
CA THR A 6 19.75 -7.67 29.98
C THR A 6 19.70 -8.42 28.65
N LYS A 7 18.91 -9.50 28.57
CA LYS A 7 18.55 -10.11 27.29
C LYS A 7 17.72 -9.09 26.51
N LYS A 8 18.32 -8.42 25.53
CA LYS A 8 17.58 -7.71 24.47
C LYS A 8 16.66 -8.75 23.82
N GLY A 9 15.37 -8.65 24.08
CA GLY A 9 14.38 -9.48 23.41
C GLY A 9 14.48 -9.23 21.92
N VAL A 10 14.77 -10.27 21.14
CA VAL A 10 14.67 -10.21 19.69
C VAL A 10 13.22 -9.86 19.38
N GLN A 11 12.96 -8.63 18.93
CA GLN A 11 11.64 -8.22 18.46
C GLN A 11 11.31 -9.14 17.28
N ARG A 12 10.41 -10.10 17.51
CA ARG A 12 9.92 -10.96 16.44
C ARG A 12 9.05 -10.10 15.53
N LYS A 13 9.38 -10.10 14.24
CA LYS A 13 8.54 -9.45 13.23
C LYS A 13 7.11 -10.02 13.34
N PRO A 14 6.07 -9.18 13.18
CA PRO A 14 4.70 -9.66 13.17
C PRO A 14 4.48 -10.68 12.05
N GLN A 15 3.65 -11.69 12.30
CA GLN A 15 3.34 -12.69 11.28
C GLN A 15 2.55 -12.06 10.12
N PRO A 16 2.77 -12.52 8.87
CA PRO A 16 2.05 -12.01 7.72
C PRO A 16 0.55 -12.35 7.82
N VAL A 17 -0.30 -11.37 7.48
CA VAL A 17 -1.76 -11.54 7.50
C VAL A 17 -2.21 -12.43 6.33
N LEU A 18 -1.54 -12.29 5.19
CA LEU A 18 -1.75 -13.12 4.00
C LEU A 18 -0.50 -13.94 3.70
N LYS A 19 -0.67 -15.21 3.32
CA LYS A 19 0.45 -16.14 3.04
C LYS A 19 1.48 -15.60 2.04
N TRP A 20 1.05 -14.75 1.12
CA TRP A 20 1.92 -14.16 0.09
C TRP A 20 2.76 -12.98 0.60
N GLN A 21 2.47 -12.38 1.76
CA GLN A 21 3.21 -11.24 2.33
C GLN A 21 4.55 -11.67 2.96
N THR A 22 5.37 -12.40 2.20
CA THR A 22 6.69 -12.87 2.59
C THR A 22 7.67 -12.65 1.43
N GLY A 23 8.98 -12.68 1.70
CA GLY A 23 10.00 -12.43 0.68
C GLY A 23 9.82 -11.06 0.04
N ASP A 24 9.63 -11.02 -1.28
CA ASP A 24 9.47 -9.79 -2.07
C ASP A 24 8.23 -8.96 -1.70
N TYR A 25 7.26 -9.56 -1.00
CA TYR A 25 6.04 -8.91 -0.54
C TYR A 25 6.00 -8.69 0.98
N GLU A 26 7.14 -8.79 1.66
CA GLU A 26 7.23 -8.49 3.09
C GLU A 26 6.88 -7.01 3.34
N ARG A 27 6.02 -6.75 4.32
CA ARG A 27 5.58 -5.38 4.66
C ARG A 27 6.73 -4.49 5.12
N HIS A 28 7.71 -5.06 5.82
CA HIS A 28 8.91 -4.36 6.26
C HIS A 28 10.03 -4.65 5.27
N ALA A 29 10.28 -3.69 4.38
CA ALA A 29 11.29 -3.79 3.34
C ALA A 29 12.32 -2.66 3.46
N GLU A 30 13.58 -2.98 3.16
CA GLU A 30 14.66 -2.01 2.99
C GLU A 30 15.12 -2.10 1.53
N PHE A 31 15.01 -0.99 0.81
CA PHE A 31 15.47 -0.89 -0.56
C PHE A 31 16.69 0.00 -0.67
N LYS A 32 17.66 -0.42 -1.51
CA LYS A 32 18.85 0.37 -1.82
C LYS A 32 18.84 0.68 -3.31
N PHE A 33 18.69 1.96 -3.64
CA PHE A 33 18.68 2.45 -5.01
C PHE A 33 19.64 3.62 -5.17
N VAL A 34 20.18 3.78 -6.38
CA VAL A 34 20.80 5.03 -6.79
C VAL A 34 19.71 5.90 -7.41
N LEU A 35 19.42 7.03 -6.79
CA LEU A 35 18.40 7.95 -7.29
C LEU A 35 18.89 8.69 -8.54
N PRO A 36 18.06 8.85 -9.58
CA PRO A 36 18.43 9.64 -10.76
C PRO A 36 18.78 11.07 -10.37
N TYR A 37 19.86 11.62 -10.93
CA TYR A 37 20.31 12.97 -10.59
C TYR A 37 19.26 14.03 -10.91
N GLN A 38 18.52 13.89 -12.02
CA GLN A 38 17.42 14.77 -12.40
C GLN A 38 16.31 14.79 -11.35
N PHE A 39 16.01 13.64 -10.75
CA PHE A 39 15.03 13.56 -9.66
C PHE A 39 15.53 14.34 -8.43
N LEU A 40 16.81 14.20 -8.06
CA LEU A 40 17.41 14.97 -6.97
C LEU A 40 17.37 16.49 -7.22
N LEU A 41 17.60 16.92 -8.46
CA LEU A 41 17.49 18.33 -8.85
C LEU A 41 16.05 18.83 -8.65
N LEU A 42 15.05 18.08 -9.09
CA LEU A 42 13.65 18.43 -8.90
C LEU A 42 13.29 18.52 -7.41
N CYS A 43 13.65 17.51 -6.62
CA CYS A 43 13.47 17.49 -5.17
C CYS A 43 14.04 18.76 -4.52
N ARG A 44 15.28 19.11 -4.88
CA ARG A 44 15.95 20.28 -4.31
C ARG A 44 15.28 21.60 -4.71
N LEU A 45 14.77 21.71 -5.94
CA LEU A 45 14.10 22.92 -6.44
C LEU A 45 12.75 23.18 -5.75
N VAL A 46 12.03 22.12 -5.39
CA VAL A 46 10.70 22.23 -4.75
C VAL A 46 10.75 22.11 -3.22
N ASP A 47 11.95 22.09 -2.64
CA ASP A 47 12.20 21.94 -1.20
C ASP A 47 11.50 20.71 -0.58
N LYS A 48 11.61 19.56 -1.26
CA LYS A 48 11.13 18.26 -0.78
C LYS A 48 12.25 17.24 -0.80
N THR A 49 12.29 16.36 0.19
CA THR A 49 13.24 15.25 0.15
C THR A 49 12.76 14.15 -0.80
N PRO A 50 13.66 13.33 -1.37
CA PRO A 50 13.25 12.15 -2.13
C PRO A 50 12.34 11.21 -1.34
N GLU A 51 12.59 11.07 -0.04
CA GLU A 51 11.79 10.24 0.86
C GLU A 51 10.35 10.74 0.94
N ASP A 52 10.15 12.05 1.15
CA ASP A 52 8.81 12.65 1.21
C ASP A 52 8.02 12.37 -0.08
N ILE A 53 8.64 12.59 -1.25
CA ILE A 53 7.95 12.37 -2.54
C ILE A 53 7.61 10.90 -2.77
N ILE A 54 8.51 9.97 -2.39
CA ILE A 54 8.27 8.54 -2.57
C ILE A 54 7.16 8.06 -1.63
N LEU A 55 7.16 8.52 -0.37
CA LEU A 55 6.11 8.22 0.60
C LEU A 55 4.77 8.80 0.15
N ASP A 56 4.72 10.07 -0.25
CA ASP A 56 3.51 10.70 -0.78
C ASP A 56 2.99 9.98 -2.02
N PHE A 57 3.89 9.55 -2.93
CA PHE A 57 3.50 8.76 -4.10
C PHE A 57 2.85 7.43 -3.68
N ALA A 58 3.50 6.69 -2.77
CA ALA A 58 3.01 5.39 -2.33
C ALA A 58 1.67 5.50 -1.59
N ASP A 59 1.54 6.48 -0.69
CA ASP A 59 0.34 6.73 0.12
C ASP A 59 -0.85 7.18 -0.74
N ASN A 60 -0.61 8.09 -1.71
CA ASN A 60 -1.65 8.53 -2.63
C ASN A 60 -2.09 7.41 -3.56
N LEU A 61 -1.12 6.66 -4.12
CA LEU A 61 -1.43 5.53 -5.01
C LEU A 61 -2.18 4.43 -4.26
N SER A 62 -1.85 4.15 -3.00
CA SER A 62 -2.56 3.14 -2.19
C SER A 62 -3.91 3.62 -1.65
N CYS A 63 -4.28 4.89 -1.84
CA CYS A 63 -5.51 5.48 -1.29
C CYS A 63 -5.69 5.27 0.24
N ASP A 64 -4.60 5.10 1.01
CA ASP A 64 -4.67 4.70 2.43
C ASP A 64 -4.88 5.89 3.39
N THR A 65 -4.72 7.13 2.91
CA THR A 65 -4.77 8.31 3.77
C THR A 65 -6.20 8.73 4.12
N TRP A 66 -6.48 8.85 5.42
CA TRP A 66 -7.72 9.44 5.95
C TRP A 66 -7.78 10.96 5.73
N ASP A 67 -6.62 11.59 5.59
CA ASP A 67 -6.52 12.99 5.25
C ASP A 67 -6.60 13.16 3.72
N ARG A 68 -7.72 13.68 3.26
CA ARG A 68 -8.12 13.74 1.85
C ARG A 68 -7.97 15.13 1.23
N GLU A 69 -7.72 16.14 2.05
CA GLU A 69 -7.74 17.53 1.60
C GLU A 69 -6.68 17.75 0.51
N GLY A 70 -7.12 18.17 -0.68
CA GLY A 70 -6.24 18.45 -1.81
C GLY A 70 -5.63 17.23 -2.53
N ARG A 71 -6.04 15.99 -2.22
CA ARG A 71 -5.40 14.77 -2.78
C ARG A 71 -6.18 14.06 -3.88
N ASP A 72 -7.45 14.37 -4.07
CA ASP A 72 -8.30 13.63 -5.03
C ASP A 72 -7.78 13.76 -6.48
N GLU A 73 -7.32 14.95 -6.88
CA GLU A 73 -6.76 15.18 -8.22
C GLU A 73 -5.41 14.47 -8.42
N ALA A 74 -4.54 14.51 -7.40
CA ALA A 74 -3.27 13.79 -7.42
C ALA A 74 -3.47 12.27 -7.56
N LYS A 75 -4.44 11.69 -6.85
CA LYS A 75 -4.80 10.27 -6.97
C LYS A 75 -5.21 9.91 -8.39
N GLU A 76 -6.06 10.70 -9.03
CA GLU A 76 -6.48 10.43 -10.41
C GLU A 76 -5.29 10.46 -11.38
N HIS A 77 -4.35 11.40 -11.23
CA HIS A 77 -3.12 11.40 -12.03
C HIS A 77 -2.28 10.14 -11.82
N LEU A 78 -2.17 9.66 -10.59
CA LEU A 78 -1.42 8.44 -10.27
C LEU A 78 -2.09 7.18 -10.81
N ILE A 79 -3.42 7.09 -10.76
CA ILE A 79 -4.18 5.99 -11.37
C ILE A 79 -3.97 5.97 -12.88
N ASN A 80 -4.06 7.14 -13.53
CA ASN A 80 -3.80 7.26 -14.97
C ASN A 80 -2.35 6.89 -15.33
N TYR A 81 -1.36 7.30 -14.51
CA TYR A 81 0.02 6.89 -14.67
C TYR A 81 0.21 5.36 -14.55
N PHE A 82 -0.45 4.74 -13.56
CA PHE A 82 -0.41 3.29 -13.31
C PHE A 82 -0.96 2.50 -14.51
N ILE A 83 -2.08 2.96 -15.07
CA ILE A 83 -2.70 2.41 -16.27
C ILE A 83 -1.81 2.61 -17.49
N ALA A 84 -1.27 3.81 -17.69
CA ALA A 84 -0.41 4.14 -18.83
C ALA A 84 0.87 3.29 -18.86
N HIS A 85 1.41 2.93 -17.69
CA HIS A 85 2.56 2.02 -17.57
C HIS A 85 2.22 0.55 -17.85
N GLY A 86 0.94 0.21 -17.99
CA GLY A 86 0.51 -1.16 -18.27
C GLY A 86 0.57 -2.10 -17.07
N TYR A 87 0.68 -1.57 -15.84
CA TYR A 87 0.74 -2.40 -14.65
C TYR A 87 -0.52 -3.24 -14.48
N GLY A 88 -0.35 -4.55 -14.34
CA GLY A 88 -1.47 -5.49 -14.16
C GLY A 88 -2.34 -5.75 -15.39
N GLN A 89 -2.10 -5.10 -16.54
CA GLN A 89 -2.96 -5.22 -17.74
C GLN A 89 -2.97 -6.62 -18.36
N HIS A 90 -1.98 -7.45 -18.07
CA HIS A 90 -1.94 -8.86 -18.46
C HIS A 90 -2.95 -9.73 -17.67
N HIS A 91 -3.52 -9.21 -16.58
CA HIS A 91 -4.51 -9.87 -15.74
C HIS A 91 -5.88 -9.17 -15.76
N TYR A 92 -5.90 -7.85 -15.93
CA TYR A 92 -7.07 -7.02 -15.69
C TYR A 92 -7.26 -6.00 -16.81
N SER A 93 -8.51 -5.66 -17.11
CA SER A 93 -8.79 -4.53 -17.99
C SER A 93 -8.50 -3.20 -17.29
N GLU A 94 -8.40 -2.11 -18.04
CA GLU A 94 -8.29 -0.77 -17.45
C GLU A 94 -9.45 -0.49 -16.48
N GLN A 95 -10.68 -0.85 -16.88
CA GLN A 95 -11.87 -0.64 -16.06
C GLN A 95 -11.78 -1.38 -14.72
N ASP A 96 -11.23 -2.60 -14.72
CA ASP A 96 -11.02 -3.37 -13.51
C ASP A 96 -10.02 -2.71 -12.57
N ILE A 97 -8.93 -2.18 -13.12
CA ILE A 97 -7.91 -1.47 -12.35
C ILE A 97 -8.52 -0.21 -11.72
N ARG A 98 -9.31 0.56 -12.46
CA ARG A 98 -10.03 1.73 -11.92
C ARG A 98 -11.01 1.33 -10.82
N GLU A 99 -11.71 0.21 -10.98
CA GLU A 99 -12.61 -0.31 -9.95
C GLU A 99 -11.86 -0.73 -8.67
N MET A 100 -10.67 -1.36 -8.80
CA MET A 100 -9.81 -1.67 -7.65
C MET A 100 -9.44 -0.41 -6.86
N PHE A 101 -9.00 0.65 -7.54
CA PHE A 101 -8.66 1.91 -6.88
C PHE A 101 -9.88 2.57 -6.24
N LYS A 102 -11.05 2.53 -6.89
CA LYS A 102 -12.30 3.06 -6.32
C LYS A 102 -12.72 2.32 -5.05
N GLU A 103 -12.57 0.99 -5.02
CA GLU A 103 -12.81 0.18 -3.83
C GLU A 103 -11.86 0.54 -2.68
N MET A 104 -10.57 0.73 -2.98
CA MET A 104 -9.59 1.15 -1.98
C MET A 104 -9.89 2.56 -1.44
N ASP A 105 -10.19 3.53 -2.32
CA ASP A 105 -10.49 4.90 -1.90
C ASP A 105 -11.75 5.00 -1.03
N ALA A 106 -12.73 4.11 -1.25
CA ALA A 106 -13.91 4.00 -0.41
C ALA A 106 -13.60 3.61 1.05
N LEU A 107 -12.49 2.91 1.32
CA LEU A 107 -12.06 2.62 2.68
C LEU A 107 -11.73 3.89 3.45
N GLY A 108 -11.04 4.83 2.80
CA GLY A 108 -10.73 6.14 3.38
C GLY A 108 -12.00 6.95 3.67
N LEU A 109 -13.02 6.88 2.80
CA LEU A 109 -14.32 7.55 3.01
C LEU A 109 -15.05 7.06 4.26
N LEU A 110 -14.90 5.78 4.60
CA LEU A 110 -15.57 5.15 5.74
C LEU A 110 -14.83 5.36 7.06
N PHE A 111 -13.67 6.04 7.06
CA PHE A 111 -12.90 6.28 8.27
C PHE A 111 -13.66 7.18 9.27
N PRO A 112 -13.84 6.76 10.53
CA PRO A 112 -14.61 7.52 11.51
C PRO A 112 -13.76 8.68 12.10
N LYS A 113 -13.52 9.73 11.31
CA LYS A 113 -12.66 10.89 11.66
C LYS A 113 -13.01 11.56 13.00
N HIS A 114 -14.30 11.59 13.34
CA HIS A 114 -14.82 12.14 14.61
C HIS A 114 -15.39 11.07 15.54
N GLY A 115 -15.07 9.80 15.29
CA GLY A 115 -15.55 8.67 16.07
C GLY A 115 -14.84 8.54 17.42
N LYS A 116 -15.53 7.93 18.40
CA LYS A 116 -14.90 7.47 19.64
C LYS A 116 -13.91 6.35 19.34
N THR A 117 -12.91 6.13 20.20
CA THR A 117 -11.88 5.08 20.04
C THR A 117 -12.47 3.71 19.68
N LYS A 118 -13.56 3.28 20.33
CA LYS A 118 -14.24 2.01 20.03
C LYS A 118 -14.72 1.89 18.58
N LEU A 119 -15.13 3.00 17.96
CA LEU A 119 -15.57 3.03 16.56
C LEU A 119 -14.36 2.95 15.62
N VAL A 120 -13.25 3.59 15.96
CA VAL A 120 -11.97 3.48 15.24
C VAL A 120 -11.44 2.04 15.30
N ASP A 121 -11.50 1.39 16.46
CA ASP A 121 -11.10 -0.01 16.63
C ASP A 121 -11.99 -0.95 15.81
N LEU A 122 -13.31 -0.71 15.83
CA LEU A 122 -14.26 -1.48 15.02
C LEU A 122 -13.99 -1.32 13.53
N TYR A 123 -13.77 -0.07 13.07
CA TYR A 123 -13.39 0.22 11.69
C TYR A 123 -12.09 -0.49 11.31
N THR A 124 -11.06 -0.44 12.15
CA THR A 124 -9.76 -1.08 11.87
C THR A 124 -9.91 -2.58 11.70
N ASN A 125 -10.62 -3.24 12.62
CA ASN A 125 -10.91 -4.67 12.54
C ASN A 125 -11.73 -5.05 11.30
N TRP A 126 -12.67 -4.19 10.89
CA TRP A 126 -13.43 -4.37 9.66
C TRP A 126 -12.56 -4.17 8.42
N ARG A 127 -11.74 -3.12 8.39
CA ARG A 127 -10.84 -2.77 7.29
C ARG A 127 -9.87 -3.92 6.99
N ASP A 128 -9.28 -4.53 8.02
CA ASP A 128 -8.34 -5.64 7.84
C ASP A 128 -9.01 -6.87 7.19
N LYS A 129 -10.25 -7.17 7.58
CA LYS A 129 -11.08 -8.21 6.96
C LYS A 129 -11.45 -7.83 5.52
N HIS A 130 -11.80 -6.57 5.29
CA HIS A 130 -12.15 -6.07 3.97
C HIS A 130 -10.96 -6.14 3.01
N LEU A 131 -9.77 -5.69 3.40
CA LEU A 131 -8.55 -5.76 2.59
C LEU A 131 -8.20 -7.21 2.22
N THR A 132 -8.39 -8.14 3.16
CA THR A 132 -8.24 -9.58 2.89
C THR A 132 -9.25 -10.08 1.86
N HIS A 133 -10.51 -9.63 1.94
CA HIS A 133 -11.55 -9.98 0.97
C HIS A 133 -11.27 -9.36 -0.40
N PHE A 134 -10.95 -8.07 -0.45
CA PHE A 134 -10.55 -7.31 -1.63
C PHE A 134 -9.46 -8.04 -2.41
N PHE A 135 -8.36 -8.40 -1.73
CA PHE A 135 -7.29 -9.16 -2.38
C PHE A 135 -7.81 -10.48 -2.97
N LYS A 136 -8.56 -11.26 -2.20
CA LYS A 136 -9.08 -12.56 -2.65
C LYS A 136 -10.03 -12.41 -3.85
N LYS A 137 -10.88 -11.38 -3.86
CA LYS A 137 -11.82 -11.07 -4.95
C LYS A 137 -11.06 -10.88 -6.26
N TRP A 138 -10.09 -9.98 -6.27
CA TRP A 138 -9.35 -9.64 -7.48
C TRP A 138 -8.35 -10.73 -7.89
N PHE A 139 -7.64 -11.30 -6.92
CA PHE A 139 -6.67 -12.38 -7.18
C PHE A 139 -7.31 -13.64 -7.78
N LYS A 140 -8.55 -13.96 -7.39
CA LYS A 140 -9.31 -15.13 -7.88
C LYS A 140 -10.24 -14.80 -9.06
N LYS A 141 -10.16 -13.59 -9.62
CA LYS A 141 -11.02 -13.19 -10.72
C LYS A 141 -10.88 -14.18 -11.90
N PRO A 142 -11.98 -14.73 -12.45
CA PRO A 142 -11.92 -15.59 -13.63
C PRO A 142 -11.21 -14.88 -14.78
N GLY A 143 -10.28 -15.58 -15.45
CA GLY A 143 -9.48 -15.01 -16.54
C GLY A 143 -8.16 -14.37 -16.10
N ARG A 144 -7.89 -14.23 -14.80
CA ARG A 144 -6.55 -13.86 -14.33
C ARG A 144 -5.55 -14.97 -14.65
N LYS A 145 -4.59 -14.65 -15.51
CA LYS A 145 -3.52 -15.57 -15.92
C LYS A 145 -2.51 -15.79 -14.79
N LEU A 146 -2.68 -16.80 -13.95
CA LEU A 146 -1.66 -17.14 -12.95
C LEU A 146 -0.36 -17.55 -13.64
N SER A 147 0.78 -17.03 -13.17
CA SER A 147 2.07 -17.53 -13.66
C SER A 147 2.26 -18.97 -13.18
N LYS A 148 2.98 -19.81 -13.94
CA LYS A 148 3.23 -21.22 -13.57
C LYS A 148 3.91 -21.38 -12.19
N LYS A 149 4.57 -20.33 -11.67
CA LYS A 149 5.20 -20.33 -10.34
C LYS A 149 4.20 -20.16 -9.19
N GLU A 150 3.02 -19.59 -9.43
CA GLU A 150 1.99 -19.36 -8.40
C GLU A 150 1.00 -20.54 -8.24
N LEU A 151 1.11 -21.56 -9.10
CA LEU A 151 0.28 -22.78 -9.10
C LEU A 151 0.94 -23.97 -8.40
N ALA A 152 2.20 -23.84 -7.97
CA ALA A 152 2.99 -24.85 -7.26
C ALA A 152 3.06 -24.51 -5.77
#